data_AF-A0A9W4QW55-F1
#
_entry.id   AF-A0A9W4QW55-F1
#
_cell.length_a   1.000
_cell.length_b   1.000
_cell.length_c   1.000
_cell.angle_alpha   90.00
_cell.angle_beta   90.00
_cell.angle_gamma   90.00
#
_symmetry.space_group_name_H-M   'P 1'
#
loop_
_entity.id
_entity.type
_entity.pdbx_description
1 polymer ?
#
loop_
_entity_poly.entity_id
_entity_poly.type
_entity_poly.pdbx_seq_one_letter_code
_entity_poly.pdbx_strand_id
1 'polypeptide(L)'
;MKHNTARRKTLVTQFKNELQTMIRKLRKEHGLTQKQLATLLGVDQATISNFESGKTVMNLVQAYEIYLMFGRNLTSLPASSTAAELAPAVNSSHTCNLERTSR
;
A
#
# COMPACT_ATOMS: atom_id res chain seq x y z
N MET A 1 22.80 -8.17 -28.48
CA MET A 1 22.18 -7.99 -27.14
C MET A 1 20.64 -8.04 -27.18
N LYS A 2 20.01 -9.02 -27.84
CA LYS A 2 18.53 -9.05 -28.02
C LYS A 2 17.79 -9.88 -26.96
N HIS A 3 18.49 -10.70 -26.17
CA HIS A 3 17.89 -11.62 -25.19
C HIS A 3 17.49 -10.98 -23.84
N ASN A 4 17.90 -9.74 -23.55
CA ASN A 4 17.57 -9.06 -22.29
C ASN A 4 16.12 -8.51 -22.27
N THR A 5 15.58 -8.13 -23.44
CA THR A 5 14.29 -7.44 -23.55
C THR A 5 13.11 -8.27 -23.06
N ALA A 6 13.08 -9.57 -23.35
CA ALA A 6 12.00 -10.46 -22.92
C ALA A 6 12.00 -10.63 -21.39
N ARG A 7 13.16 -10.93 -20.80
CA ARG A 7 13.32 -11.05 -19.34
C ARG A 7 12.90 -9.77 -18.63
N ARG A 8 13.35 -8.60 -19.13
CA ARG A 8 12.96 -7.30 -18.57
C ARG A 8 11.45 -7.09 -18.61
N LYS A 9 10.80 -7.42 -19.73
CA LYS A 9 9.34 -7.29 -19.87
C LYS A 9 8.59 -8.16 -18.86
N THR A 10 9.05 -9.40 -18.65
CA THR A 10 8.50 -10.31 -17.64
C THR A 10 8.63 -9.73 -16.23
N LEU A 11 9.82 -9.24 -15.85
CA LEU A 11 10.06 -8.64 -14.54
C LEU A 11 9.18 -7.42 -14.28
N VAL A 12 9.06 -6.52 -15.27
CA VAL A 12 8.18 -5.34 -15.16
C VAL A 12 6.72 -5.76 -14.98
N THR A 13 6.29 -6.84 -15.65
CA THR A 13 4.93 -7.35 -15.54
C THR A 13 4.67 -7.96 -14.16
N GLN A 14 5.62 -8.73 -13.62
CA GLN A 14 5.55 -9.27 -12.25
C GLN A 14 5.48 -8.15 -11.21
N PHE A 15 6.40 -7.20 -11.28
CA PHE A 15 6.42 -6.06 -10.36
C PHE A 15 5.12 -5.25 -10.43
N LYS A 16 4.57 -5.04 -11.64
CA LYS A 16 3.27 -4.37 -11.82
C LYS A 16 2.16 -5.12 -11.06
N ASN A 17 2.11 -6.45 -11.13
CA ASN A 17 1.07 -7.25 -10.47
C ASN A 17 1.23 -7.25 -8.93
N GLU A 18 2.47 -7.27 -8.45
CA GLU A 18 2.78 -7.15 -7.02
C GLU A 18 2.31 -5.81 -6.45
N LEU A 19 2.60 -4.70 -7.15
CA LEU A 19 2.14 -3.37 -6.75
C LEU A 19 0.61 -3.28 -6.67
N GLN A 20 -0.12 -3.84 -7.65
CA GLN A 20 -1.59 -3.83 -7.64
C GLN A 20 -2.14 -4.53 -6.39
N THR A 21 -1.57 -5.70 -6.08
CA THR A 21 -1.97 -6.51 -4.92
C THR A 21 -1.66 -5.79 -3.62
N MET A 22 -0.49 -5.15 -3.55
CA MET A 22 -0.04 -4.36 -2.40
C MET A 22 -0.99 -3.18 -2.12
N ILE A 23 -1.40 -2.42 -3.14
CA ILE A 23 -2.32 -1.28 -2.97
C ILE A 23 -3.64 -1.76 -2.37
N ARG A 24 -4.23 -2.82 -2.93
CA ARG A 24 -5.49 -3.39 -2.43
C ARG A 24 -5.36 -3.87 -0.98
N LYS A 25 -4.22 -4.48 -0.64
CA LYS A 25 -3.92 -4.96 0.72
C LYS A 25 -3.81 -3.80 1.69
N LEU A 26 -2.97 -2.80 1.39
CA LEU A 26 -2.76 -1.62 2.22
C LEU A 26 -4.06 -0.86 2.45
N ARG A 27 -4.85 -0.65 1.40
CA ARG A 27 -6.17 -0.02 1.52
C ARG A 27 -7.06 -0.74 2.54
N LYS A 28 -7.11 -2.07 2.47
CA LYS A 28 -7.92 -2.88 3.39
C LYS A 28 -7.36 -2.90 4.81
N GLU A 29 -6.03 -2.96 4.99
CA GLU A 29 -5.38 -2.88 6.30
C GLU A 29 -5.71 -1.58 7.03
N HIS A 30 -5.82 -0.47 6.29
CA HIS A 30 -6.21 0.83 6.83
C HIS A 30 -7.73 1.07 6.87
N GLY A 31 -8.55 0.06 6.55
CA GLY A 31 -10.01 0.17 6.60
C GLY A 31 -10.62 1.14 5.56
N LEU A 32 -9.86 1.49 4.52
CA LEU A 32 -10.28 2.49 3.53
C LEU A 32 -11.16 1.85 2.45
N THR A 33 -12.19 2.57 2.02
CA THR A 33 -12.90 2.29 0.76
C THR A 33 -12.06 2.77 -0.44
N GLN A 34 -12.35 2.27 -1.64
CA GLN A 34 -11.68 2.77 -2.85
C GLN A 34 -11.93 4.27 -3.05
N LYS A 35 -13.12 4.78 -2.71
CA LYS A 35 -13.45 6.21 -2.79
C LYS A 35 -12.63 7.05 -1.81
N GLN A 36 -12.46 6.59 -0.57
CA GLN A 36 -11.63 7.29 0.41
C GLN A 36 -10.17 7.34 -0.01
N LEU A 37 -9.60 6.21 -0.49
CA LEU A 37 -8.24 6.21 -1.03
C LEU A 37 -8.10 7.15 -2.22
N ALA A 38 -9.11 7.20 -3.09
CA ALA A 38 -9.12 8.09 -4.25
C ALA A 38 -9.08 9.57 -3.84
N THR A 39 -9.90 9.95 -2.85
CA THR A 39 -9.90 11.30 -2.28
C THR A 39 -8.55 11.68 -1.68
N LEU A 40 -7.88 10.75 -1.01
CA LEU A 40 -6.55 10.98 -0.43
C LEU A 40 -5.46 11.19 -1.50
N LEU A 41 -5.60 10.55 -2.66
CA LEU A 41 -4.67 10.64 -3.79
C LEU A 41 -5.08 11.68 -4.85
N GLY A 42 -6.16 12.44 -4.61
CA GLY A 42 -6.65 13.42 -5.58
C GLY A 42 -7.08 12.83 -6.94
N VAL A 43 -7.53 11.58 -6.96
CA VAL A 43 -8.00 10.89 -8.19
C VAL A 43 -9.44 10.40 -8.03
N ASP A 44 -10.04 9.95 -9.12
CA ASP A 44 -11.36 9.33 -9.09
C ASP A 44 -11.34 7.91 -8.51
N GLN A 45 -12.46 7.48 -7.92
CA GLN A 45 -12.61 6.10 -7.41
C GLN A 45 -12.40 5.05 -8.51
N ALA A 46 -12.81 5.35 -9.74
CA ALA A 46 -12.59 4.49 -10.91
C ALA A 46 -11.08 4.28 -11.18
N THR A 47 -10.25 5.29 -10.95
CA THR A 47 -8.79 5.21 -11.07
C THR A 47 -8.20 4.22 -10.08
N ILE A 48 -8.64 4.25 -8.83
CA ILE A 48 -8.23 3.28 -7.81
C ILE A 48 -8.70 1.85 -8.18
N SER A 49 -9.94 1.71 -8.66
CA SER A 49 -10.44 0.41 -9.13
C SER A 49 -9.61 -0.14 -10.31
N ASN A 50 -9.23 0.73 -11.25
CA ASN A 50 -8.38 0.37 -12.38
C ASN A 50 -6.95 0.01 -11.96
N PHE A 51 -6.41 0.67 -10.93
CA PHE A 51 -5.13 0.30 -10.34
C PHE A 51 -5.20 -1.07 -9.69
N GLU A 52 -6.18 -1.32 -8.82
CA GLU A 52 -6.31 -2.63 -8.14
C GLU A 52 -6.63 -3.79 -9.09
N SER A 53 -7.21 -3.52 -10.26
CA SER A 53 -7.53 -4.53 -11.28
C SER A 53 -6.46 -4.64 -12.38
N GLY A 54 -5.42 -3.80 -12.35
CA GLY A 54 -4.33 -3.81 -13.33
C GLY A 54 -4.69 -3.27 -14.72
N LYS A 55 -5.91 -2.73 -14.90
CA LYS A 55 -6.39 -2.13 -16.15
C LYS A 55 -5.60 -0.89 -16.55
N THR A 56 -5.09 -0.14 -15.58
CA THR A 56 -4.31 1.08 -15.82
C THR A 56 -2.91 0.95 -15.23
N VAL A 57 -1.91 1.46 -15.94
CA VAL A 57 -0.54 1.60 -15.43
C VAL A 57 -0.46 2.92 -14.67
N MET A 58 0.00 2.84 -13.44
CA MET A 58 0.21 3.99 -12.58
C MET A 58 1.40 4.81 -13.05
N ASN A 59 1.30 6.14 -13.00
CA ASN A 59 2.46 7.00 -13.23
C ASN A 59 3.34 7.08 -11.97
N LEU A 60 4.55 7.64 -12.14
CA LEU A 60 5.52 7.73 -11.04
C LEU A 60 4.99 8.57 -9.86
N VAL A 61 4.25 9.64 -10.14
CA VAL A 61 3.70 10.54 -9.11
C VAL A 61 2.69 9.80 -8.23
N GLN A 62 1.74 9.11 -8.84
CA GLN A 62 0.73 8.29 -8.15
C GLN A 62 1.37 7.17 -7.33
N ALA A 63 2.41 6.52 -7.87
CA ALA A 63 3.15 5.50 -7.14
C ALA A 63 3.87 6.08 -5.92
N TYR A 64 4.44 7.29 -6.06
CA TYR A 64 5.11 8.00 -4.98
C TYR A 64 4.13 8.49 -3.90
N GLU A 65 2.96 9.00 -4.26
CA GLU A 65 1.93 9.39 -3.29
C GLU A 65 1.42 8.20 -2.47
N ILE A 66 1.18 7.05 -3.12
CA ILE A 66 0.86 5.80 -2.45
C ILE A 66 1.99 5.41 -1.48
N TYR A 67 3.24 5.51 -1.92
CA TYR A 67 4.40 5.25 -1.07
C TYR A 67 4.43 6.15 0.17
N LEU A 68 4.17 7.46 0.01
CA LEU A 68 4.11 8.41 1.12
C LEU A 68 2.93 8.13 2.07
N MET A 69 1.75 7.83 1.52
CA MET A 69 0.53 7.53 2.27
C MET A 69 0.69 6.35 3.22
N PHE A 70 1.34 5.28 2.75
CA PHE A 70 1.39 4.03 3.50
C PHE A 70 2.66 3.86 4.32
N GLY A 71 3.64 4.77 4.23
CA GLY A 71 4.83 4.80 5.10
C GLY A 71 5.64 3.49 5.11
N ARG A 72 5.34 2.56 4.19
CA ARG A 72 5.97 1.25 4.09
C ARG A 72 7.21 1.43 3.25
N ASN A 73 8.34 1.47 3.94
CA ASN A 73 9.65 1.14 3.41
C ASN A 73 9.54 0.07 2.31
N LEU A 74 9.83 0.43 1.05
CA LEU A 74 9.87 -0.50 -0.10
C LEU A 74 10.93 -1.61 0.10
N THR A 75 11.69 -1.52 1.19
CA THR A 75 12.77 -2.41 1.62
C THR A 75 12.33 -3.74 2.20
N SER A 76 11.04 -4.10 2.21
CA SER A 76 10.66 -5.52 2.34
C SER A 76 10.40 -6.15 0.96
N LEU A 77 11.26 -5.91 -0.02
CA LEU A 77 11.64 -7.02 -0.88
C LEU A 77 12.13 -8.11 0.08
N PRO A 78 11.67 -9.37 0.02
CA PRO A 78 12.49 -10.43 0.56
C PRO A 78 13.77 -10.42 -0.27
N ALA A 79 14.76 -9.64 0.17
CA ALA A 79 16.14 -9.94 -0.11
C ALA A 79 16.26 -11.40 0.34
N SER A 80 16.49 -12.27 -0.63
CA SER A 80 16.87 -13.66 -0.48
C SER A 80 17.32 -13.99 0.95
N SER A 81 16.55 -14.84 1.64
CA SER A 81 17.02 -15.58 2.82
C SER A 81 17.62 -14.74 3.96
N THR A 82 16.81 -14.31 4.93
CA THR A 82 17.19 -14.32 6.34
C THR A 82 15.95 -14.42 7.24
N ALA A 83 15.97 -15.39 8.15
CA ALA A 83 15.07 -15.50 9.29
C ALA A 83 15.40 -14.43 10.37
N ALA A 84 14.43 -14.20 11.28
CA ALA A 84 14.49 -13.41 12.53
C ALA A 84 14.26 -11.88 12.40
N GLU A 85 13.14 -11.36 12.93
CA GLU A 85 13.00 -10.58 14.20
C GLU A 85 12.91 -9.06 13.87
N LEU A 86 12.11 -8.16 14.47
CA LEU A 86 11.24 -8.10 15.64
C LEU A 86 10.09 -7.11 15.34
N ALA A 87 8.88 -7.40 15.79
CA ALA A 87 8.00 -6.40 16.41
C ALA A 87 8.23 -6.52 17.94
N PRO A 88 8.20 -5.43 18.74
CA PRO A 88 6.89 -4.92 19.16
C PRO A 88 6.81 -3.41 19.51
N ALA A 89 5.56 -2.99 19.72
CA ALA A 89 5.08 -1.95 20.65
C ALA A 89 5.21 -0.46 20.27
N VAL A 90 4.07 0.16 19.95
CA VAL A 90 3.65 1.39 20.62
C VAL A 90 2.29 1.13 21.27
N ASN A 91 2.28 1.19 22.60
CA ASN A 91 1.11 1.09 23.46
C ASN A 91 1.00 2.43 24.22
N SER A 92 -0.19 3.04 24.22
CA SER A 92 -0.82 3.71 25.37
C SER A 92 -2.08 4.42 24.85
N SER A 93 -3.26 3.87 25.14
CA SER A 93 -4.02 4.19 26.36
C SER A 93 -4.54 5.63 26.38
N HIS A 94 -5.69 5.87 25.75
CA HIS A 94 -6.68 6.75 26.36
C HIS A 94 -8.00 6.00 26.47
N THR A 95 -8.14 5.38 27.64
CA THR A 95 -9.37 4.86 28.20
C THR A 95 -10.38 5.99 28.43
N CYS A 96 -11.63 5.68 28.09
CA CYS A 96 -12.85 6.25 28.64
C CYS A 96 -12.70 6.67 30.11
N ASN A 97 -13.14 7.89 30.46
CA ASN A 97 -13.51 8.22 31.82
C ASN A 97 -14.91 8.86 31.82
N LEU A 98 -15.87 8.06 32.25
CA LEU A 98 -17.23 8.45 32.59
C LEU A 98 -17.24 8.69 34.10
N GLU A 99 -17.16 9.95 34.54
CA GLU A 99 -17.50 10.28 35.93
C GLU A 99 -18.88 10.92 35.99
N ARG A 100 -19.79 10.17 36.60
CA ARG A 100 -20.97 10.70 37.27
C ARG A 100 -20.50 11.50 38.48
N THR A 101 -20.91 12.75 38.58
CA THR A 101 -21.16 13.38 39.89
C THR A 101 -22.48 14.11 39.85
N SER A 102 -23.40 13.62 40.67
CA SER A 102 -24.67 14.25 41.02
C SER A 102 -24.47 15.64 41.62
N ARG A 103 -25.30 16.59 41.19
CA ARG A 103 -26.09 17.50 42.04
C ARG A 103 -27.22 18.09 41.21
#